data_AF-B6CAD0-F1
#
_entry.id   AF-B6CAD0-F1
#
_cell.length_a   1.000
_cell.length_b   1.000
_cell.length_c   1.000
_cell.angle_alpha   90.00
_cell.angle_beta   90.00
_cell.angle_gamma   90.00
#
_symmetry.space_group_name_H-M   'P 1'
#
loop_
_entity.id
_entity.type
_entity.pdbx_description
1 polymer ?
#
loop_
_entity_poly.entity_id
_entity_poly.type
_entity_poly.pdbx_seq_one_letter_code
_entity_poly.pdbx_strand_id
1 'polypeptide(L)' 'VWGKTGSKIYGPRTGKDYKDNQLRFSLLCQAALEAPRVLSLNNSKHFSGP' A
#
# COMPACT_ATOMS: atom_id res chain seq x y z
N VAL A 1 -6.66 -13.74 9.19
CA VAL A 1 -6.48 -12.28 9.36
C VAL A 1 -7.85 -11.67 9.62
N TRP A 2 -8.17 -11.24 10.84
CA TRP A 2 -9.59 -11.24 11.28
C TRP A 2 -10.34 -9.95 10.91
N GLY A 3 -11.30 -9.91 9.96
CA GLY A 3 -11.74 -10.86 8.94
C GLY A 3 -11.92 -10.14 7.60
N LYS A 4 -10.93 -10.27 6.69
CA LYS A 4 -10.89 -9.77 5.30
C LYS A 4 -11.12 -8.26 5.05
N THR A 5 -10.71 -7.38 5.97
CA THR A 5 -10.60 -5.89 5.88
C THR A 5 -11.79 -5.07 5.32
N GLY A 6 -12.47 -5.50 4.26
CA GLY A 6 -13.74 -4.96 3.78
C GLY A 6 -13.72 -3.45 3.66
N SER A 7 -14.79 -2.81 4.15
CA SER A 7 -14.90 -1.35 4.26
C SER A 7 -14.11 -0.73 5.43
N LYS A 8 -13.32 -1.52 6.17
CA LYS A 8 -12.64 -1.11 7.43
C LYS A 8 -11.13 -0.93 7.27
N ILE A 9 -10.71 -0.38 6.12
CA ILE A 9 -9.29 -0.17 5.79
C ILE A 9 -8.65 0.90 6.68
N TYR A 10 -9.40 1.96 6.97
CA TYR A 10 -8.92 3.15 7.68
C TYR A 10 -9.26 3.17 9.16
N GLY A 11 -10.16 2.30 9.62
CA GLY A 11 -10.57 2.30 11.02
C GLY A 11 -11.51 1.15 11.37
N PRO A 12 -11.70 0.86 12.67
CA PRO A 12 -12.58 -0.23 13.11
C PRO A 12 -14.07 0.04 12.83
N ARG A 13 -14.44 1.33 12.65
CA ARG A 13 -15.78 1.82 12.31
C ARG A 13 -15.70 3.20 11.65
N THR A 14 -16.76 3.62 10.96
CA THR A 14 -16.87 4.95 10.35
C THR A 14 -16.66 6.07 11.37
N GLY A 15 -15.87 7.09 10.99
CA GLY A 15 -15.56 8.24 11.85
C GLY A 15 -14.53 7.98 12.96
N LYS A 16 -13.93 6.78 13.00
CA LYS A 16 -12.82 6.48 13.91
C LYS A 16 -11.69 5.81 13.16
N ASP A 17 -10.60 6.53 12.98
CA ASP A 17 -9.43 6.04 12.26
C ASP A 17 -8.49 5.22 13.16
N TYR A 18 -7.67 4.37 12.54
CA TYR A 18 -6.54 3.75 13.23
C TYR A 18 -5.44 4.78 13.48
N LYS A 19 -4.84 4.72 14.67
CA LYS A 19 -3.78 5.66 15.09
C LYS A 19 -2.53 5.59 14.21
N ASP A 20 -2.30 4.45 13.59
CA ASP A 20 -1.14 4.18 12.74
C ASP A 20 -1.35 4.59 11.27
N ASN A 21 -2.52 5.08 10.88
CA ASN A 21 -2.80 5.48 9.49
C ASN A 21 -1.79 6.50 8.96
N GLN A 22 -1.38 7.46 9.79
CA GLN A 22 -0.38 8.46 9.41
C GLN A 22 0.92 7.79 8.95
N LEU A 23 1.47 6.89 9.78
CA LEU A 23 2.68 6.15 9.45
C LEU A 23 2.47 5.20 8.26
N ARG A 24 1.31 4.52 8.19
CA ARG A 24 0.99 3.58 7.11
C ARG A 24 0.98 4.28 5.75
N PHE A 25 0.38 5.46 5.66
CA PHE A 25 0.33 6.21 4.40
C PHE A 25 1.66 6.86 4.05
N SER A 26 2.39 7.42 5.02
CA SER A 26 3.73 7.93 4.77
C SER A 26 4.66 6.84 4.23
N LEU A 27 4.64 5.67 4.87
CA LEU A 27 5.44 4.52 4.45
C LEU A 27 5.02 4.00 3.08
N LEU A 28 3.71 3.90 2.81
CA LEU A 28 3.21 3.49 1.49
C LEU A 28 3.70 4.43 0.38
N CYS A 29 3.63 5.74 0.60
CA CYS A 29 4.10 6.73 -0.37
C CYS A 29 5.60 6.60 -0.62
N GLN A 30 6.41 6.46 0.44
CA GLN A 30 7.85 6.26 0.29
C GLN A 30 8.17 4.97 -0.45
N ALA A 31 7.54 3.85 -0.06
CA ALA A 31 7.75 2.56 -0.71
C ALA A 31 7.32 2.57 -2.19
N ALA A 32 6.23 3.27 -2.54
CA ALA A 32 5.79 3.41 -3.92
C ALA A 32 6.79 4.17 -4.79
N LEU A 33 7.49 5.16 -4.23
CA LEU A 33 8.55 5.91 -4.93
C LEU A 33 9.84 5.09 -5.08
N GLU A 34 10.15 4.24 -4.10
CA GLU A 34 11.35 3.38 -4.13
C GLU A 34 11.16 2.11 -4.98
N ALA A 35 9.95 1.56 -5.04
CA ALA A 35 9.63 0.36 -5.81
C ALA A 35 10.17 0.38 -7.25
N PRO A 36 9.94 1.41 -8.10
CA PRO A 36 10.46 1.41 -9.46
C PRO A 36 11.99 1.48 -9.56
N ARG A 37 12.68 1.94 -8.50
CA ARG A 37 14.15 2.04 -8.49
C ARG A 37 14.81 0.70 -8.15
N VAL A 38 14.18 -0.05 -7.25
CA VAL A 38 14.75 -1.29 -6.68
C VAL A 38 14.21 -2.54 -7.38
N LEU A 39 12.95 -2.53 -7.83
CA LEU A 39 12.31 -3.69 -8.43
C LEU A 39 12.67 -3.76 -9.92
N SER A 40 13.38 -4.82 -10.32
CA SER A 40 13.60 -5.14 -11.74
C SER A 40 12.31 -5.67 -12.34
N LEU A 41 11.62 -4.84 -13.12
CA LEU A 41 10.36 -5.21 -13.75
C LEU A 41 10.55 -6.06 -15.03
N ASN A 42 11.79 -6.37 -15.41
CA ASN A 42 12.15 -7.09 -16.64
C ASN A 42 11.62 -8.53 -16.74
N ASN A 43 11.12 -9.12 -15.64
CA ASN A 43 10.57 -10.48 -15.61
C ASN A 43 9.03 -10.50 -15.57
N SER A 44 8.39 -9.34 -15.74
CA SER A 44 6.94 -9.23 -15.79
C SER A 44 6.45 -9.36 -17.22
N LYS A 45 5.56 -10.33 -17.48
CA LYS A 45 4.93 -10.57 -18.80
C LYS A 45 4.15 -9.35 -19.34
N HIS A 46 3.88 -8.36 -18.48
CA HIS A 46 3.14 -7.14 -18.78
C HIS A 46 4.00 -5.88 -18.68
N PHE A 47 5.29 -6.03 -18.36
CA PHE A 47 6.21 -4.90 -18.29
C PHE A 47 6.92 -4.78 -19.63
N SER A 48 6.51 -3.79 -20.40
CA SER A 48 7.04 -3.51 -21.73
C SER A 48 7.98 -2.30 -21.75
N GLY A 49 8.47 -1.83 -20.60
CA GLY A 49 9.06 -0.49 -20.52
C GLY A 49 10.40 -0.32 -21.25
N PRO A 50 10.80 0.92 -21.61
CA PRO A 50 10.00 2.13 -21.82
C PRO A 50 9.23 2.11 -23.14
#